data_AF-A0A2S0KEC9-F1
#
_entry.id   AF-A0A2S0KEC9-F1
#
_cell.length_a   1.000
_cell.length_b   1.000
_cell.length_c   1.000
_cell.angle_alpha   90.00
_cell.angle_beta   90.00
_cell.angle_gamma   90.00
#
_symmetry.space_group_name_H-M   'P 1'
#
loop_
_entity.id
_entity.type
_entity.pdbx_description
1 polymer ?
#
loop_
_entity_poly.entity_id
_entity_poly.type
_entity_poly.pdbx_seq_one_letter_code
_entity_poly.pdbx_strand_id
1 'polypeptide(L)'
;MTMKPLTVNDTSLSAIVGRQSAAAGIVAERALAERFDAAAYAPAFGLIGAPFLSALAAAMSARAARLDSLSAAHTGQAAATTVAGLAYRGTDAAGATEMTA
;
A
#
# COMPACT_ATOMS: atom_id res chain seq x y z
N MET A 1 30.92 -16.76 9.73
CA MET A 1 29.66 -16.04 9.45
C MET A 1 28.67 -17.08 8.96
N THR A 2 27.80 -17.57 9.83
CA THR A 2 26.95 -18.74 9.54
C THR A 2 25.70 -18.27 8.81
N MET A 3 25.58 -18.59 7.52
CA MET A 3 24.38 -18.31 6.74
C MET A 3 23.22 -19.14 7.32
N LYS A 4 22.14 -18.46 7.71
CA LYS A 4 20.92 -19.13 8.16
C LYS A 4 20.16 -19.62 6.92
N PRO A 5 19.88 -20.93 6.78
CA PRO A 5 19.13 -21.45 5.65
C PRO A 5 17.75 -20.80 5.62
N LEU A 6 17.41 -20.23 4.47
CA LEU A 6 16.19 -19.46 4.25
C LEU A 6 15.39 -20.20 3.18
N THR A 7 14.31 -20.86 3.61
CA THR A 7 13.40 -21.58 2.71
C THR A 7 12.26 -20.64 2.33
N VAL A 8 12.10 -20.36 1.05
CA VAL A 8 10.99 -19.54 0.53
C VAL A 8 9.89 -20.46 0.01
N ASN A 9 8.65 -20.17 0.42
CA ASN A 9 7.46 -20.85 -0.10
C ASN A 9 6.71 -19.90 -1.05
N ASP A 10 6.67 -20.25 -2.33
CA ASP A 10 6.02 -19.45 -3.38
C ASP A 10 4.53 -19.22 -3.14
N THR A 11 3.82 -20.21 -2.57
CA THR A 11 2.40 -20.09 -2.25
C THR A 11 2.19 -19.06 -1.14
N SER A 12 3.08 -19.05 -0.14
CA SER A 12 3.05 -18.05 0.92
C SER A 12 3.36 -16.65 0.39
N LEU A 13 4.32 -16.52 -0.53
CA LEU A 13 4.65 -15.23 -1.16
C LEU A 13 3.50 -14.70 -2.00
N SER A 14 2.88 -15.53 -2.84
CA SER A 14 1.73 -15.12 -3.65
C SER A 14 0.55 -14.69 -2.78
N ALA A 15 0.30 -15.40 -1.67
CA ALA A 15 -0.72 -15.02 -0.70
C ALA A 15 -0.40 -13.70 0.02
N ILE A 16 0.88 -13.40 0.28
CA ILE A 16 1.28 -12.09 0.83
C ILE A 16 1.06 -10.99 -0.21
N VAL A 17 1.52 -11.19 -1.45
CA VAL A 17 1.33 -10.23 -2.54
C VAL A 17 -0.16 -9.92 -2.72
N GLY A 18 -1.01 -10.95 -2.81
CA GLY A 18 -2.46 -10.78 -2.96
C GLY A 18 -3.08 -10.01 -1.78
N ARG A 19 -2.68 -10.31 -0.54
CA ARG A 19 -3.17 -9.56 0.64
C ARG A 19 -2.73 -8.11 0.63
N GLN A 20 -1.49 -7.81 0.24
CA GLN A 20 -1.00 -6.45 0.16
C GLN A 20 -1.71 -5.65 -0.95
N SER A 21 -1.92 -6.25 -2.12
CA SER A 21 -2.70 -5.63 -3.19
C SER A 21 -4.16 -5.37 -2.79
N ALA A 22 -4.80 -6.32 -2.10
CA ALA A 22 -6.16 -6.14 -1.59
C ALA A 22 -6.23 -5.01 -0.54
N ALA A 23 -5.27 -4.96 0.39
CA ALA A 23 -5.16 -3.88 1.37
C ALA A 23 -4.96 -2.52 0.70
N ALA A 24 -4.09 -2.43 -0.31
CA ALA A 24 -3.88 -1.21 -1.08
C ALA A 24 -5.19 -0.72 -1.73
N GLY A 25 -5.97 -1.63 -2.33
CA GLY A 25 -7.27 -1.32 -2.92
C GLY A 25 -8.27 -0.78 -1.89
N ILE A 26 -8.43 -1.47 -0.77
CA ILE A 26 -9.33 -1.04 0.32
C ILE A 26 -8.94 0.35 0.84
N VAL A 27 -7.65 0.59 1.07
CA VAL A 27 -7.18 1.88 1.56
C VAL A 27 -7.38 2.99 0.53
N ALA A 28 -7.18 2.70 -0.77
CA ALA A 28 -7.43 3.65 -1.85
C ALA A 28 -8.90 4.04 -1.92
N GLU A 29 -9.83 3.07 -1.84
CA GLU A 29 -11.28 3.35 -1.80
C GLU A 29 -11.66 4.25 -0.61
N ARG A 30 -11.03 4.03 0.55
CA ARG A 30 -11.24 4.90 1.72
C ARG A 30 -10.67 6.30 1.51
N ALA A 31 -9.50 6.43 0.89
CA ALA A 31 -8.93 7.73 0.55
C ALA A 31 -9.86 8.52 -0.38
N LEU A 32 -10.47 7.87 -1.38
CA LEU A 32 -11.47 8.47 -2.27
C LEU A 32 -12.71 8.94 -1.50
N ALA A 33 -13.24 8.10 -0.62
CA ALA A 33 -14.44 8.39 0.16
C ALA A 33 -14.25 9.56 1.15
N GLU A 34 -13.01 9.81 1.58
CA GLU A 34 -12.67 10.91 2.50
C GLU A 34 -12.35 12.23 1.79
N ARG A 35 -12.43 12.28 0.46
CA ARG A 35 -12.30 13.55 -0.27
C ARG A 35 -13.49 14.43 0.03
N PHE A 36 -13.24 15.46 0.82
CA PHE A 36 -14.24 16.38 1.30
C PHE A 36 -14.36 17.61 0.39
N ASP A 37 -15.55 17.85 -0.14
CA ASP A 37 -15.88 19.10 -0.82
C ASP A 37 -16.51 20.09 0.17
N ALA A 38 -15.69 21.03 0.65
CA ALA A 38 -16.14 22.07 1.58
C ALA A 38 -17.16 23.04 0.95
N ALA A 39 -17.10 23.22 -0.37
CA ALA A 39 -17.97 24.17 -1.07
C ALA A 39 -19.44 23.71 -1.03
N ALA A 40 -19.67 22.40 -1.06
CA ALA A 40 -21.00 21.80 -0.91
C ALA A 40 -21.69 22.18 0.42
N TYR A 41 -20.93 22.50 1.47
CA TYR A 41 -21.45 22.84 2.79
C TYR A 41 -21.50 24.35 3.08
N ALA A 42 -20.97 25.18 2.18
CA ALA A 42 -20.95 26.63 2.34
C ALA A 42 -22.35 27.25 2.57
N PRO A 43 -23.44 26.80 1.88
CA PRO A 43 -24.78 27.34 2.13
C PRO A 43 -25.31 27.07 3.55
N ALA A 44 -24.92 25.96 4.17
CA ALA A 44 -25.38 25.56 5.50
C ALA A 44 -24.64 26.28 6.64
N PHE A 45 -23.35 26.53 6.45
CA PHE A 45 -22.49 27.11 7.47
C PHE A 45 -22.32 28.64 7.33
N GLY A 46 -22.60 29.19 6.15
CA GLY A 46 -22.46 30.61 5.85
C GLY A 46 -21.05 31.15 6.12
N LEU A 47 -20.93 32.48 6.19
CA LEU A 47 -19.64 33.15 6.44
C LEU A 47 -19.06 32.86 7.84
N ILE A 48 -19.92 32.71 8.85
CA ILE A 48 -19.49 32.46 10.24
C ILE A 48 -18.82 31.09 10.36
N GLY A 49 -19.33 30.07 9.65
CA GLY A 49 -18.76 28.73 9.66
C GLY A 49 -17.63 28.53 8.66
N ALA A 50 -17.23 29.54 7.88
CA ALA A 50 -16.14 29.41 6.90
C ALA A 50 -14.79 28.98 7.52
N PRO A 51 -14.36 29.50 8.69
CA PRO A 51 -13.13 29.03 9.35
C PRO A 51 -13.23 27.55 9.75
N PHE A 52 -14.40 27.10 10.20
CA PHE A 52 -14.65 25.70 10.54
C PHE A 52 -14.56 24.81 9.29
N LEU A 53 -15.24 25.19 8.20
CA LEU A 53 -15.18 24.44 6.94
C LEU A 53 -13.76 24.36 6.38
N SER A 54 -12.98 25.43 6.50
CA SER A 54 -11.56 25.45 6.12
C SER A 54 -10.72 24.47 6.96
N ALA A 55 -10.88 24.51 8.29
CA ALA A 55 -10.17 23.60 9.18
C ALA A 55 -10.56 22.13 8.93
N LEU A 56 -11.85 21.87 8.71
CA LEU A 56 -12.34 20.54 8.37
C LEU A 56 -11.79 20.05 7.03
N ALA A 57 -11.79 20.89 6.00
CA ALA A 57 -11.22 20.56 4.69
C ALA A 57 -9.73 20.23 4.77
N ALA A 58 -8.97 21.01 5.55
CA ALA A 58 -7.55 20.75 5.80
C ALA A 58 -7.34 19.41 6.50
N ALA A 59 -8.13 19.11 7.53
CA ALA A 59 -8.05 17.84 8.26
C ALA A 59 -8.40 16.63 7.37
N MET A 60 -9.47 16.72 6.58
CA MET A 60 -9.88 15.66 5.65
C MET A 60 -8.85 15.46 4.54
N SER A 61 -8.31 16.54 3.97
CA SER A 61 -7.23 16.48 2.98
C SER A 61 -5.97 15.82 3.53
N ALA A 62 -5.55 16.20 4.74
CA ALA A 62 -4.40 15.57 5.40
C ALA A 62 -4.64 14.07 5.67
N ARG A 63 -5.87 13.68 6.00
CA ARG A 63 -6.23 12.29 6.22
C ARG A 63 -6.24 11.49 4.91
N ALA A 64 -6.84 12.01 3.86
CA ALA A 64 -6.81 11.40 2.52
C ALA A 64 -5.37 11.20 2.03
N ALA A 65 -4.49 12.19 2.21
CA ALA A 65 -3.08 12.07 1.82
C ALA A 65 -2.32 10.97 2.59
N ARG A 66 -2.65 10.75 3.87
CA ARG A 66 -2.09 9.63 4.66
C ARG A 66 -2.62 8.27 4.20
N LEU A 67 -3.87 8.20 3.76
CA LEU A 67 -4.42 6.98 3.20
C LEU A 67 -3.79 6.69 1.83
N ASP A 68 -3.60 7.71 0.99
CA ASP A 68 -2.89 7.56 -0.29
C ASP A 68 -1.47 7.03 -0.08
N SER A 69 -0.72 7.56 0.90
CA SER A 69 0.63 7.06 1.20
C SER A 69 0.63 5.64 1.75
N LEU A 70 -0.37 5.25 2.55
CA LEU A 70 -0.52 3.90 3.06
C LEU A 70 -0.86 2.90 1.94
N SER A 71 -1.75 3.28 1.01
CA SER A 71 -2.05 2.48 -0.18
C SER A 71 -0.81 2.28 -1.06
N ALA A 72 -0.01 3.34 -1.25
CA ALA A 72 1.26 3.25 -1.96
C ALA A 72 2.26 2.32 -1.25
N ALA A 73 2.32 2.34 0.08
CA ALA A 73 3.19 1.46 0.86
C ALA A 73 2.80 -0.02 0.68
N HIS A 74 1.51 -0.35 0.76
CA HIS A 74 1.02 -1.71 0.51
C HIS A 74 1.35 -2.17 -0.92
N THR A 75 1.14 -1.30 -1.92
CA THR A 75 1.50 -1.58 -3.32
C THR A 75 2.99 -1.82 -3.49
N GLY A 76 3.83 -0.98 -2.87
CA GLY A 76 5.28 -1.13 -2.88
C GLY A 76 5.74 -2.43 -2.24
N GLN A 77 5.11 -2.84 -1.13
CA GLN A 77 5.43 -4.10 -0.46
C GLN A 77 5.03 -5.32 -1.31
N ALA A 78 3.89 -5.26 -2.01
CA ALA A 78 3.49 -6.30 -2.96
C ALA A 78 4.53 -6.44 -4.10
N ALA A 79 4.97 -5.31 -4.66
CA ALA A 79 6.00 -5.30 -5.71
C ALA A 79 7.34 -5.83 -5.21
N ALA A 80 7.82 -5.37 -4.05
CA ALA A 80 9.08 -5.82 -3.46
C ALA A 80 9.07 -7.33 -3.15
N THR A 81 7.95 -7.84 -2.63
CA THR A 81 7.78 -9.28 -2.35
C THR A 81 7.82 -10.10 -3.65
N THR A 82 7.22 -9.59 -4.73
CA THR A 82 7.24 -10.24 -6.04
C THR A 82 8.66 -10.30 -6.62
N VAL A 83 9.41 -9.19 -6.56
CA VAL A 83 10.80 -9.11 -7.01
C VAL A 83 11.70 -10.06 -6.19
N ALA A 84 11.54 -10.07 -4.87
CA ALA A 84 12.29 -10.98 -3.99
C ALA A 84 12.00 -12.45 -4.30
N GLY A 85 10.74 -12.82 -4.55
CA GLY A 85 10.37 -14.18 -4.95
C GLY A 85 10.98 -14.60 -6.29
N LEU A 86 11.00 -13.70 -7.28
CA LEU A 86 11.65 -13.95 -8.56
C LEU A 86 13.16 -14.13 -8.41
N ALA A 87 13.81 -13.28 -7.61
CA ALA A 87 15.25 -13.38 -7.35
C ALA A 87 15.61 -14.71 -6.68
N TYR A 88 14.85 -15.13 -5.66
CA TYR A 88 15.07 -16.40 -4.97
C TYR A 88 14.96 -17.60 -5.93
N ARG A 89 13.90 -17.67 -6.74
CA ARG A 89 13.74 -18.74 -7.74
C ARG A 89 14.87 -18.76 -8.75
N GLY A 90 15.33 -17.59 -9.19
CA GLY A 90 16.48 -17.48 -10.09
C GLY A 90 17.76 -18.05 -9.47
N THR A 91 18.04 -17.72 -8.21
CA THR A 91 19.21 -18.25 -7.49
C THR A 91 19.11 -19.75 -7.20
N ASP A 92 17.91 -20.24 -6.86
CA ASP A 92 17.68 -21.65 -6.58
C ASP A 92 17.85 -22.51 -7.85
N ALA A 93 17.31 -22.04 -8.98
CA ALA A 93 17.50 -22.70 -10.27
C ALA A 93 18.98 -22.73 -10.68
N ALA A 94 19.71 -21.61 -10.53
CA ALA A 94 21.14 -21.54 -10.82
C ALA A 94 21.97 -22.53 -9.98
N GLY A 95 21.71 -22.58 -8.66
CA GLY A 95 22.37 -23.53 -7.77
C GLY A 95 22.03 -24.99 -8.08
N ALA A 96 20.79 -25.27 -8.48
CA ALA A 96 20.40 -26.61 -8.92
C ALA A 96 21.17 -27.06 -10.18
N THR A 97 21.33 -26.17 -11.17
CA THR A 97 22.17 -26.45 -12.35
C THR A 97 23.62 -26.74 -11.97
N GLU A 98 24.23 -25.96 -11.08
CA GLU A 98 25.61 -26.17 -10.63
C GLU A 98 25.80 -27.52 -9.92
N MET A 99 24.80 -27.99 -9.17
CA MET A 99 24.88 -29.27 -8.45
C MET A 99 24.73 -30.49 -9.37
N THR A 100 24.17 -30.31 -10.57
CA THR A 100 23.95 -31.37 -11.56
C THR A 100 25.00 -31.39 -12.69
N ALA A 101 25.92 -30.42 -12.71
CA ALA A 101 27.02 -30.31 -13.67
C ALA A 101 28.30 -30.96 -13.13
#